data_AF-A0A528F4I4-F1
#
_entry.id   AF-A0A528F4I4-F1
#
_cell.length_a   1.000
_cell.length_b   1.000
_cell.length_c   1.000
_cell.angle_alpha   90.00
_cell.angle_beta   90.00
_cell.angle_gamma   90.00
#
_symmetry.space_group_name_H-M   'P 1'
#
loop_
_entity.id
_entity.type
_entity.pdbx_description
1 polymer ?
#
loop_
_entity_poly.entity_id
_entity_poly.type
_entity_poly.pdbx_seq_one_letter_code
_entity_poly.pdbx_strand_id
1 'polypeptide(L)' 'DNISLTVGAGEVVGLGGLDGQGQRELLLAFFGVLRGLSGQILIDGKPVAIASPAKARGDRIGMALIPE' A
#
# COMPACT_ATOMS: atom_id res chain seq x y z
N ASP A 1 -3.85 12.41 8.02
CA ASP A 1 -3.17 11.79 9.17
C ASP A 1 -1.82 11.20 8.78
N ASN A 2 -0.93 11.04 9.76
CA ASN A 2 0.41 10.49 9.58
C ASN A 2 0.41 9.02 10.02
N ILE A 3 0.44 8.09 9.07
CA ILE A 3 0.37 6.65 9.31
C ILE A 3 1.73 6.03 8.97
N SER A 4 2.19 5.08 9.78
CA SER A 4 3.42 4.32 9.52
C SER A 4 3.18 2.86 9.86
N LEU A 5 3.60 1.99 8.94
CA LEU A 5 3.51 0.53 9.06
C LEU A 5 4.80 -0.06 8.49
N THR A 6 5.28 -1.13 9.11
CA THR A 6 6.34 -1.99 8.57
C THR A 6 5.82 -3.40 8.58
N VAL A 7 5.97 -4.12 7.46
CA VAL A 7 5.57 -5.52 7.31
C VAL A 7 6.81 -6.32 6.91
N GLY A 8 7.09 -7.39 7.66
CA GLY A 8 8.20 -8.28 7.41
C GLY A 8 7.93 -9.28 6.28
N ALA A 9 9.00 -9.85 5.73
CA ALA A 9 8.89 -10.94 4.76
C ALA A 9 8.18 -12.16 5.40
N GLY A 10 7.12 -12.66 4.75
CA GLY A 10 6.32 -13.79 5.24
C GLY A 10 5.33 -13.45 6.36
N GLU A 11 5.25 -12.19 6.79
CA GLU A 11 4.30 -11.76 7.81
C GLU A 11 2.89 -11.60 7.24
N VAL A 12 1.88 -12.05 8.00
CA VAL A 12 0.47 -11.82 7.69
C VAL A 12 -0.08 -10.78 8.66
N VAL A 13 -0.46 -9.61 8.14
CA VAL A 13 -0.96 -8.48 8.93
C VAL A 13 -2.46 -8.28 8.68
N GLY A 14 -3.23 -8.17 9.77
CA GLY A 14 -4.64 -7.79 9.72
C GLY A 14 -4.83 -6.28 9.91
N LEU A 15 -5.62 -5.64 9.05
CA LEU A 15 -6.04 -4.25 9.19
C LEU A 15 -7.46 -4.21 9.76
N GLY A 16 -7.59 -3.92 11.06
CA GLY A 16 -8.88 -3.80 11.75
C GLY A 16 -9.38 -2.36 11.83
N GLY A 17 -10.70 -2.18 11.87
CA GLY A 17 -11.37 -0.91 12.12
C GLY A 17 -12.87 -1.01 11.86
N LEU A 18 -13.60 0.08 12.10
CA LEU A 18 -15.04 0.17 11.77
C LEU A 18 -15.25 0.57 10.32
N ASP A 19 -16.48 0.43 9.83
CA ASP A 19 -16.86 0.90 8.50
C ASP A 19 -16.59 2.41 8.37
N GLY A 20 -16.03 2.81 7.22
CA GLY A 20 -15.62 4.19 6.95
C GLY A 20 -14.34 4.68 7.63
N GLN A 21 -13.52 3.79 8.24
CA GLN A 21 -12.25 4.19 8.89
C GLN A 21 -11.01 4.11 7.99
N GLY A 22 -11.17 4.00 6.68
CA GLY A 22 -10.06 4.21 5.74
C GLY A 22 -9.24 2.97 5.40
N GLN A 23 -9.66 1.76 5.79
CA GLN A 23 -8.92 0.52 5.51
C GLN A 23 -8.81 0.28 4.00
N ARG A 24 -9.93 0.45 3.28
CA ARG A 24 -9.98 0.32 1.82
C ARG A 24 -9.14 1.41 1.15
N GLU A 25 -9.26 2.65 1.61
CA GLU A 25 -8.51 3.80 1.13
C GLU A 25 -6.99 3.59 1.31
N LEU A 26 -6.56 3.01 2.43
CA LEU A 26 -5.16 2.68 2.68
C LEU A 26 -4.63 1.64 1.69
N LEU A 27 -5.40 0.58 1.42
CA LEU A 27 -5.01 -0.44 0.43
C LEU A 27 -4.97 0.14 -0.99
N LEU A 28 -5.94 0.99 -1.34
CA LEU A 28 -5.97 1.69 -2.63
C LEU A 28 -4.81 2.69 -2.77
N ALA A 29 -4.39 3.33 -1.67
CA ALA A 29 -3.21 4.18 -1.62
C ALA A 29 -1.93 3.38 -1.91
N PHE A 30 -1.73 2.24 -1.25
CA PHE A 30 -0.57 1.38 -1.49
C PHE A 30 -0.51 0.83 -2.92
N PHE A 31 -1.66 0.57 -3.53
CA PHE A 31 -1.74 0.09 -4.90
C PHE A 31 -1.64 1.20 -5.97
N GLY A 32 -1.49 2.47 -5.55
CA GLY A 32 -1.36 3.62 -6.45
C GLY A 32 -2.65 4.00 -7.18
N VAL A 33 -3.82 3.64 -6.62
CA VAL A 33 -5.13 4.06 -7.14
C VAL A 33 -5.46 5.48 -6.68
N LEU A 34 -5.22 5.78 -5.41
CA LEU A 34 -5.36 7.14 -4.88
C LEU A 34 -4.17 8.01 -5.27
N ARG A 35 -4.42 9.29 -5.59
CA ARG A 35 -3.42 10.27 -6.03
C ARG A 35 -3.31 11.43 -5.04
N GLY A 36 -2.20 12.17 -5.11
CA GLY A 36 -1.96 13.36 -4.29
C GLY A 36 -1.57 13.04 -2.84
N LEU A 37 -1.11 11.82 -2.59
CA LEU A 37 -0.65 11.38 -1.28
C LEU A 37 0.79 11.85 -1.02
N SER A 38 1.08 12.15 0.24
CA SER A 38 2.42 12.44 0.74
C SER A 38 2.99 11.25 1.51
N GLY A 39 4.31 11.21 1.65
CA GLY A 39 5.03 10.13 2.33
C GLY A 39 5.89 9.30 1.39
N GLN A 40 6.37 8.16 1.88
CA GLN A 40 7.24 7.25 1.15
C GLN A 40 6.89 5.80 1.44
N ILE A 41 7.03 4.95 0.43
CA ILE A 41 6.92 3.49 0.56
C ILE A 41 8.30 2.91 0.27
N LEU A 42 8.74 1.98 1.11
CA LEU A 42 9.99 1.27 0.95
C LEU A 42 9.69 -0.22 0.75
N ILE A 43 10.32 -0.83 -0.25
CA ILE A 43 10.33 -2.27 -0.46
C ILE A 43 11.78 -2.72 -0.36
N ASP A 44 12.06 -3.69 0.50
CA ASP A 44 13.43 -4.13 0.84
C ASP A 44 14.36 -2.97 1.21
N GLY A 45 13.84 -2.00 1.98
CA GLY A 45 14.56 -0.80 2.40
C GLY A 45 14.82 0.23 1.29
N LYS A 46 14.32 0.00 0.06
CA LYS A 46 14.52 0.91 -1.08
C LYS A 46 13.26 1.73 -1.34
N PRO A 47 13.35 3.07 -1.45
CA PRO A 47 12.21 3.89 -1.82
C PRO A 47 11.63 3.49 -3.18
N VAL A 48 10.30 3.38 -3.24
CA VAL A 48 9.55 3.13 -4.47
C VAL A 48 8.44 4.17 -4.63
N ALA A 49 8.20 4.57 -5.88
CA ALA A 49 7.12 5.48 -6.24
C ALA A 49 5.99 4.70 -6.90
N ILE A 50 4.87 4.52 -6.21
CA ILE A 50 3.70 3.78 -6.69
C ILE A 50 2.64 4.79 -7.16
N ALA A 51 2.63 5.07 -8.47
CA ALA A 51 1.77 6.10 -9.06
C ALA A 51 0.61 5.53 -9.89
N SER A 52 0.53 4.19 -10.01
CA SER A 52 -0.56 3.51 -10.71
C SER A 52 -0.60 2.01 -10.36
N PRO A 53 -1.75 1.34 -10.55
CA PRO A 53 -1.88 -0.11 -10.44
C PRO A 53 -0.91 -0.89 -11.33
N ALA A 54 -0.62 -0.37 -12.53
CA ALA A 54 0.33 -1.01 -13.45
C ALA A 54 1.74 -1.01 -12.88
N LYS A 55 2.15 0.07 -12.19
CA LYS A 55 3.45 0.17 -11.55
C LYS A 55 3.54 -0.70 -10.30
N ALA A 56 2.46 -0.79 -9.52
CA ALA A 56 2.38 -1.67 -8.36
C ALA A 56 2.57 -3.15 -8.72
N ARG A 57 2.00 -3.60 -9.84
CA ARG A 57 2.13 -4.98 -10.33
C ARG A 57 3.47 -5.30 -11.01
N GLY A 58 4.23 -4.30 -11.41
CA GLY A 58 5.48 -4.52 -12.13
C GLY A 58 6.54 -5.23 -11.27
N ASP A 59 7.48 -5.90 -11.94
CA ASP A 59 8.48 -6.81 -11.35
C ASP A 59 9.31 -6.21 -10.19
N ARG A 60 9.45 -4.89 -10.15
CA ARG A 60 10.18 -4.20 -9.08
C ARG A 60 9.42 -4.17 -7.74
N ILE A 61 8.08 -4.25 -7.77
CA ILE A 61 7.22 -4.14 -6.58
C ILE A 61 6.48 -5.46 -6.34
N GLY A 62 5.89 -6.05 -7.38
CA GLY A 62 5.23 -7.36 -7.28
C GLY A 62 3.98 -7.37 -6.40
N MET A 63 3.27 -6.26 -6.26
CA MET A 63 2.07 -6.17 -5.43
C MET A 63 0.81 -6.58 -6.21
N ALA A 64 -0.09 -7.30 -5.55
CA ALA A 64 -1.43 -7.59 -6.04
C ALA A 64 -2.49 -7.03 -5.09
N LEU A 65 -3.58 -6.51 -5.64
CA LEU A 65 -4.76 -6.07 -4.88
C LEU A 65 -5.98 -6.86 -5.38
N ILE A 66 -6.65 -7.52 -4.45
CA ILE A 66 -7.84 -8.34 -4.70
C ILE A 66 -8.98 -7.66 -3.95
N PRO A 67 -9.79 -6.83 -4.61
CA PRO A 67 -10.93 -6.16 -3.97
C PRO A 67 -12.08 -7.15 -3.73
N GLU A 68 -13.03 -6.74 -2.87
CA GLU A 68 -14.32 -7.42 -2.72
C GLU A 68 -15.13 -7.55 -4.02
#